data_AF-A0A6P2C2C6-F1
#
_entry.id   AF-A0A6P2C2C6-F1
#
_cell.length_a   1.000
_cell.length_b   1.000
_cell.length_c   1.000
_cell.angle_alpha   90.00
_cell.angle_beta   90.00
_cell.angle_gamma   90.00
#
_symmetry.space_group_name_H-M   'P 1'
#
loop_
_entity.id
_entity.type
_entity.pdbx_description
1 polymer ?
#
loop_
_entity_poly.entity_id
_entity_poly.type
_entity_poly.pdbx_seq_one_letter_code
_entity_poly.pdbx_strand_id
1 'polypeptide(L)' 'MTTVCLGTVGVITEVRDEDGLPMALVSTDQGSVSACLLTCPEASVGRTVLVHCGYALQILDEEDDEQEQP' A
#
# COMPACT_ATOMS: atom_id res chain seq x y z
N MET A 1 18.90 -19.57 3.24
CA MET A 1 18.68 -18.27 2.58
C MET A 1 17.37 -17.74 3.11
N THR A 2 17.44 -16.81 4.05
CA THR A 2 16.29 -16.23 4.73
C THR A 2 15.47 -15.47 3.71
N THR A 3 14.31 -15.99 3.32
CA THR A 3 13.32 -15.22 2.58
C THR A 3 12.75 -14.19 3.56
N VAL A 4 13.48 -13.10 3.73
CA VAL A 4 12.90 -11.85 4.22
C VAL A 4 11.91 -11.49 3.12
N CYS A 5 10.64 -11.76 3.36
CA CYS A 5 9.55 -11.33 2.49
C CYS A 5 9.48 -9.80 2.55
N LEU A 6 10.40 -9.14 1.83
CA LEU A 6 10.38 -7.71 1.53
C LEU A 6 9.00 -7.40 0.96
N GLY A 7 8.22 -6.59 1.66
CA GLY A 7 6.88 -6.21 1.22
C GLY A 7 6.88 -5.73 -0.24
N THR A 8 5.82 -6.05 -0.96
CA THR A 8 5.63 -5.58 -2.33
C THR A 8 5.20 -4.13 -2.29
N VAL A 9 6.01 -3.26 -2.89
CA VAL A 9 5.64 -1.86 -3.10
C VAL A 9 4.82 -1.76 -4.38
N GLY A 10 3.73 -1.00 -4.34
CA GLY A 10 2.97 -0.68 -5.53
C GLY A 10 2.17 0.59 -5.38
N VAL A 11 1.59 1.04 -6.48
CA VAL A 11 0.85 2.30 -6.55
C VAL A 11 -0.64 2.00 -6.56
N ILE A 12 -1.40 2.72 -5.76
CA ILE A 12 -2.87 2.62 -5.77
C ILE A 12 -3.39 3.13 -7.12
N THR A 13 -4.02 2.25 -7.88
CA THR A 13 -4.69 2.60 -9.15
C THR A 13 -6.19 2.79 -8.98
N GLU A 14 -6.78 2.20 -7.94
CA GLU A 14 -8.20 2.32 -7.67
C GLU A 14 -8.48 2.21 -6.17
N VAL A 15 -9.49 2.91 -5.66
CA VAL A 15 -9.98 2.75 -4.28
C VAL A 15 -11.47 2.47 -4.34
N ARG A 16 -11.90 1.43 -3.61
CA ARG A 16 -13.28 0.99 -3.48
C ARG A 16 -13.63 0.90 -2.01
N ASP A 17 -14.88 1.19 -1.69
CA ASP A 17 -15.45 0.91 -0.37
C ASP A 17 -16.31 -0.35 -0.50
N GLU A 18 -15.99 -1.39 0.26
CA GLU A 18 -16.74 -2.65 0.27
C GLU A 18 -17.28 -2.88 1.69
N ASP A 19 -18.58 -2.67 1.89
CA ASP A 19 -19.25 -2.77 3.20
C ASP A 19 -18.60 -1.89 4.30
N GLY A 20 -18.14 -0.68 3.95
CA GLY A 20 -17.48 0.24 4.88
C GLY A 20 -16.01 -0.09 5.17
N LEU A 21 -15.43 -1.04 4.42
CA LEU A 21 -14.00 -1.34 4.43
C LEU A 21 -13.33 -0.66 3.23
N PRO A 22 -12.38 0.27 3.45
CA PRO A 22 -11.65 0.90 2.37
C PRO A 22 -10.66 -0.11 1.77
N MET A 23 -10.89 -0.50 0.52
CA MET A 23 -10.10 -1.46 -0.24
C MET A 23 -9.46 -0.76 -1.44
N ALA A 24 -8.14 -0.84 -1.57
CA ALA A 24 -7.42 -0.28 -2.70
C ALA A 24 -6.95 -1.37 -3.66
N LEU A 25 -7.03 -1.10 -4.96
CA LEU A 25 -6.31 -1.85 -5.98
C LEU A 25 -4.94 -1.20 -6.15
N VAL A 26 -3.90 -1.99 -5.88
CA VAL A 26 -2.50 -1.58 -5.97
C VAL A 26 -1.89 -2.27 -7.18
N SER A 27 -1.38 -1.49 -8.12
CA SER A 27 -0.62 -2.03 -9.25
C SER A 27 0.85 -2.16 -8.85
N THR A 28 1.33 -3.40 -8.89
CA THR A 28 2.71 -3.77 -8.61
C THR A 28 3.36 -4.29 -9.89
N ASP A 29 4.69 -4.43 -9.89
CA ASP A 29 5.42 -5.05 -11.00
C ASP A 29 4.98 -6.52 -11.25
N GLN A 30 4.38 -7.16 -10.25
CA GLN A 30 3.87 -8.54 -10.33
C GLN A 30 2.41 -8.62 -10.78
N GLY A 31 1.73 -7.48 -10.94
CA GLY A 31 0.32 -7.37 -11.30
C GLY A 31 -0.50 -6.53 -10.31
N SER A 32 -1.81 -6.50 -10.52
CA SER A 32 -2.74 -5.79 -9.65
C SER A 32 -3.10 -6.65 -8.44
N VAL A 33 -2.93 -6.09 -7.24
CA VAL A 33 -3.24 -6.73 -5.95
C VAL A 33 -4.21 -5.86 -5.17
N SER A 34 -5.18 -6.46 -4.50
CA SER A 34 -6.07 -5.72 -3.61
C SER A 34 -5.44 -5.64 -2.21
N ALA A 35 -5.39 -4.44 -1.65
CA ALA A 35 -4.88 -4.18 -0.31
C ALA A 35 -5.92 -3.43 0.53
N CYS A 36 -6.12 -3.89 1.77
CA CYS A 36 -7.04 -3.23 2.69
C CYS A 36 -6.37 -2.00 3.32
N LEU A 37 -7.06 -0.86 3.27
CA LEU A 37 -6.64 0.45 3.80
C LEU A 37 -7.25 0.75 5.17
N LEU A 38 -7.72 -0.26 5.91
CA LEU A 38 -8.39 -0.08 7.20
C LEU A 38 -7.56 0.77 8.18
N THR A 39 -6.24 0.58 8.18
CA THR A 39 -5.30 1.31 9.03
C THR A 39 -4.89 2.67 8.48
N CYS A 40 -5.13 2.90 7.18
CA CYS A 40 -4.70 4.10 6.45
C CYS A 40 -5.80 4.54 5.45
N PRO A 41 -6.97 4.99 5.92
CA PRO A 41 -8.07 5.42 5.06
C PRO A 41 -7.74 6.66 4.20
N GLU A 42 -6.62 7.31 4.51
CA GLU A 42 -6.08 8.49 3.83
C GLU A 42 -5.42 8.14 2.49
N ALA A 43 -5.12 6.85 2.26
CA ALA A 43 -4.47 6.40 1.05
C ALA A 43 -5.43 6.55 -0.14
N SER A 44 -5.02 7.39 -1.09
CA SER A 44 -5.79 7.72 -2.29
C SER A 44 -5.12 7.17 -3.55
N VAL A 45 -5.87 7.14 -4.66
CA VAL A 45 -5.34 6.77 -5.97
C VAL A 45 -4.14 7.65 -6.33
N GLY A 46 -3.06 7.03 -6.80
CA GLY A 46 -1.78 7.67 -7.12
C GLY A 46 -0.75 7.61 -5.99
N ARG A 47 -1.13 7.18 -4.78
CA ARG A 47 -0.20 7.01 -3.65
C ARG A 47 0.52 5.67 -3.73
N THR A 48 1.79 5.64 -3.37
CA THR A 48 2.57 4.41 -3.26
C THR A 48 2.35 3.80 -1.88
N VAL A 49 2.16 2.48 -1.79
CA VAL A 49 1.94 1.79 -0.51
C VAL A 49 2.78 0.53 -0.42
N LEU A 50 3.23 0.20 0.79
CA LEU A 50 3.89 -1.06 1.08
C LEU A 50 2.85 -2.12 1.43
N VAL A 51 2.74 -3.15 0.59
CA VAL A 51 1.81 -4.26 0.77
C VAL A 51 2.55 -5.52 1.23
N HIS A 52 2.04 -6.20 2.24
CA HIS A 52 2.54 -7.51 2.66
C HIS A 52 1.36 -8.46 2.83
N CYS A 53 1.38 -9.61 2.15
CA CYS A 53 0.28 -10.60 2.19
C CYS A 53 -1.12 -9.99 1.95
N GLY A 54 -1.24 -8.96 1.11
CA GLY A 54 -2.52 -8.29 0.81
C GLY A 54 -2.96 -7.21 1.80
N TYR A 55 -2.08 -6.77 2.70
CA TYR A 55 -2.33 -5.66 3.62
C TYR A 55 -1.41 -4.49 3.36
N ALA A 56 -1.97 -3.28 3.27
CA ALA A 56 -1.19 -2.05 3.25
C ALA A 56 -0.67 -1.78 4.66
N LEU A 57 0.65 -1.89 4.87
CA LEU A 57 1.28 -1.57 6.15
C LEU A 57 1.48 -0.08 6.33
N GLN A 58 1.91 0.60 5.26
CA GLN A 58 2.19 2.04 5.26
C GLN A 58 1.96 2.63 3.88
N ILE A 59 1.52 3.89 3.87
CA ILE A 59 1.56 4.76 2.70
C ILE A 59 2.98 5.31 2.60
N LEU A 60 3.62 5.06 1.46
CA LEU A 60 4.79 5.79 1.02
C LEU A 60 4.28 6.97 0.20
N ASP A 61 3.96 8.06 0.88
CA ASP A 61 3.76 9.33 0.20
C ASP A 61 5.09 9.77 -0.39
N GLU A 62 5.11 10.09 -1.68
CA GLU A 62 6.24 10.80 -2.28
C GLU A 62 6.23 12.30 -1.89
N GLU A 63 5.20 12.75 -1.15
CA GLU A 63 5.14 14.08 -0.57
C GLU A 63 5.76 14.07 0.85
N ASP A 64 7.05 14.37 0.89
CA ASP A 64 7.72 15.12 1.96
C ASP A 64 7.65 14.53 3.38
N ASP A 65 8.62 13.67 3.75
CA ASP A 65 9.18 13.73 5.10
C ASP A 65 10.56 13.07 5.18
N GLU A 66 11.56 13.90 5.48
CA GLU A 66 12.98 13.64 5.66
C GLU A 66 13.33 12.78 6.89
N GLN A 67 12.50 11.82 7.30
CA GLN A 67 12.70 11.15 8.59
C GLN A 67 13.80 10.07 8.55
N GLU A 68 15.03 10.55 8.75
CA GLU A 68 16.02 10.05 9.70
C GLU A 68 15.74 8.65 10.27
N GLN A 69 16.52 7.66 9.83
CA GLN A 69 16.71 6.40 10.57
C GLN A 69 17.84 6.61 11.60
N PRO A 70 17.59 6.54 12.93
CA PRO A 70 18.64 6.31 13.91
C PRO A 70 19.09 4.84 13.97
#